data_AF-A0A3D2W910-F1
#
_entry.id   AF-A0A3D2W910-F1
#
_cell.length_a   1.000
_cell.length_b   1.000
_cell.length_c   1.000
_cell.angle_alpha   90.00
_cell.angle_beta   90.00
_cell.angle_gamma   90.00
#
_symmetry.space_group_name_H-M   'P 1'
#
loop_
_entity.id
_entity.type
_entity.pdbx_description
1 polymer ?
#
loop_
_entity_poly.entity_id
_entity_poly.type
_entity_poly.pdbx_seq_one_letter_code
_entity_poly.pdbx_strand_id
1 'polypeptide(L)'
;MKIIIGILCIAVVGFAVSSVLKSDYRKKHEGHGFDYMNGFSTTDFRGYHVYDGEKLAALDHAPEFMINDPDEMPVLDGAEACYPLYCAAAKALYQNIGEIEAGTSKEKCNGRIVQFTNTVYAYERLVDRENDIVFAARPSASQKEIAKSKIEQICTVPIAKEAFVFFVQKDNPIDNLTSEQIRAIYHGDITNWKEVGGKNEKILAYQRPEDSGSQVMMKYFMGDTELKEPETYEYIGGMGDVVRRVAQYADENGAMGYTFKYFLTGLQQEKNVKIISIDGIEPTAENIRNSSYPAVANVVMAYLASNENPNVQKMIDFMLSEDGQYLVEKTGYAPLGEKAEVRIENELPPLYVYTNENGQLTTAEETYILKWKGTEYRGWFSYYGNMMDDKNLCDRYSLSFRRDEEYYEIILQMNGNRLIVTGYLGGDKYATVVTAPPFDDLPEPGTEFILK
;
A
#
# COMPACT_ATOMS: atom_id res chain seq x y z
N MET A 1 12.11 26.58 30.95
CA MET A 1 13.18 25.59 31.23
C MET A 1 12.64 24.25 31.76
N LYS A 2 11.81 24.23 32.84
CA LYS A 2 11.25 22.97 33.39
C LYS A 2 10.33 22.20 32.44
N ILE A 3 9.54 22.89 31.61
CA ILE A 3 8.63 22.28 30.62
C ILE A 3 9.42 21.62 29.46
N ILE A 4 10.47 22.28 28.99
CA ILE A 4 11.37 21.77 27.93
C ILE A 4 12.10 20.51 28.41
N ILE A 5 12.57 20.50 29.67
CA ILE A 5 13.19 19.31 30.28
C ILE A 5 12.18 18.17 30.43
N GLY A 6 10.91 18.46 30.75
CA GLY A 6 9.84 17.45 30.83
C GLY A 6 9.55 16.78 29.48
N ILE A 7 9.45 17.57 28.40
CA ILE A 7 9.22 17.05 27.04
C ILE A 7 10.43 16.24 26.55
N LEU A 8 11.65 16.71 26.82
CA LEU A 8 12.87 15.97 26.47
C LEU A 8 12.96 14.62 27.22
N CYS A 9 12.61 14.60 28.51
CA CYS A 9 12.59 13.38 29.30
C CYS A 9 11.54 12.38 28.80
N ILE A 10 10.35 12.83 28.39
CA ILE A 10 9.31 11.96 27.83
C ILE A 10 9.75 11.40 26.46
N ALA A 11 10.38 12.21 25.62
CA ALA A 11 10.89 11.76 24.32
C ALA A 11 12.05 10.76 24.46
N VAL A 12 12.98 11.00 25.40
CA VAL A 12 14.10 10.08 25.67
C VAL A 12 13.61 8.76 26.27
N VAL A 13 12.62 8.80 27.18
CA VAL A 13 12.01 7.59 27.75
C VAL A 13 11.21 6.84 26.68
N GLY A 14 10.45 7.54 25.82
CA GLY A 14 9.73 6.94 24.70
C GLY A 14 10.67 6.26 23.69
N PHE A 15 11.79 6.89 23.38
CA PHE A 15 12.81 6.32 22.49
C PHE A 15 13.52 5.13 23.12
N ALA A 16 13.85 5.21 24.42
CA ALA A 16 14.45 4.10 25.16
C ALA A 16 13.51 2.90 25.26
N VAL A 17 12.23 3.12 25.61
CA VAL A 17 11.21 2.06 25.67
C VAL A 17 10.97 1.44 24.29
N SER A 18 10.88 2.25 23.23
CA SER A 18 10.79 1.74 21.86
C SER A 18 12.02 0.92 21.48
N SER A 19 13.23 1.37 21.81
CA SER A 19 14.47 0.63 21.52
C SER A 19 14.56 -0.70 22.28
N VAL A 20 14.07 -0.76 23.52
CA VAL A 20 14.04 -1.97 24.34
C VAL A 20 12.98 -2.95 23.82
N LEU A 21 11.76 -2.48 23.52
CA LEU A 21 10.72 -3.30 22.89
C LEU A 21 11.16 -3.80 21.50
N LYS A 22 11.85 -2.98 20.71
CA LYS A 22 12.43 -3.37 19.41
C LYS A 22 13.57 -4.38 19.55
N SER A 23 14.43 -4.25 20.57
CA SER A 23 15.47 -5.22 20.92
C SER A 23 14.87 -6.57 21.30
N ASP A 24 13.84 -6.56 22.15
CA ASP A 24 13.16 -7.79 22.57
C ASP A 24 12.37 -8.42 21.42
N TYR A 25 11.78 -7.62 20.52
CA TYR A 25 11.15 -8.12 19.30
C TYR A 25 12.16 -8.78 18.34
N ARG A 26 13.33 -8.14 18.10
CA ARG A 26 14.45 -8.69 17.29
C ARG A 26 15.01 -9.99 17.87
N LYS A 27 15.07 -10.12 19.19
CA LYS A 27 15.56 -11.34 19.86
C LYS A 27 14.56 -12.50 19.86
N LYS A 28 13.27 -12.23 19.71
CA LYS A 28 12.20 -13.23 19.93
C LYS A 28 11.73 -13.92 18.64
N HIS A 29 12.13 -13.41 17.48
CA HIS A 29 11.71 -13.93 16.17
C HIS A 29 12.95 -14.24 15.32
N GLU A 30 13.73 -15.24 15.76
CA GLU A 30 14.65 -15.96 14.88
C GLU A 30 13.84 -16.54 13.71
N GLY A 31 14.48 -16.67 12.55
CA GLY A 31 13.77 -16.91 11.31
C GLY A 31 12.76 -18.04 11.31
N HIS A 32 11.67 -17.86 10.57
CA HIS A 32 10.56 -18.83 10.51
C HIS A 32 10.88 -20.06 9.64
N GLY A 33 11.96 -20.76 9.98
CA GLY A 33 12.29 -22.10 9.50
C GLY A 33 13.37 -22.18 8.41
N PHE A 34 13.96 -21.05 8.00
CA PHE A 34 15.00 -21.06 6.98
C PHE A 34 16.08 -20.00 7.20
N ASP A 35 17.34 -20.35 6.92
CA ASP A 35 18.51 -19.49 7.11
C ASP A 35 18.60 -18.32 6.09
N TYR A 36 17.79 -18.31 5.03
CA TYR A 36 17.84 -17.26 4.02
C TYR A 36 17.09 -16.00 4.44
N MET A 37 17.52 -14.86 3.89
CA MET A 37 16.98 -13.53 4.17
C MET A 37 16.88 -13.20 5.66
N ASN A 38 17.94 -13.50 6.42
CA ASN A 38 18.03 -13.27 7.87
C ASN A 38 16.84 -13.87 8.66
N GLY A 39 16.18 -14.89 8.11
CA GLY A 39 15.07 -15.54 8.75
C GLY A 39 13.70 -14.86 8.59
N PHE A 40 13.62 -13.71 7.92
CA PHE A 40 12.35 -12.98 7.81
C PHE A 40 11.25 -13.72 7.04
N SER A 41 11.61 -14.78 6.31
CA SER A 41 10.71 -15.48 5.39
C SER A 41 10.20 -16.80 5.95
N THR A 42 8.97 -17.13 5.58
CA THR A 42 8.40 -18.47 5.74
C THR A 42 8.39 -19.27 4.43
N THR A 43 8.88 -18.70 3.32
CA THR A 43 8.74 -19.21 1.94
C THR A 43 10.08 -19.34 1.24
N ASP A 44 10.37 -20.51 0.66
CA ASP A 44 11.61 -20.77 -0.06
C ASP A 44 11.72 -19.91 -1.34
N PHE A 45 12.60 -18.92 -1.31
CA PHE A 45 12.77 -17.96 -2.40
C PHE A 45 13.82 -18.33 -3.45
N ARG A 46 14.47 -19.50 -3.36
CA ARG A 46 15.53 -19.90 -4.30
C ARG A 46 15.10 -19.84 -5.77
N GLY A 47 13.85 -20.14 -6.07
CA GLY A 47 13.31 -20.05 -7.43
C GLY A 47 13.01 -18.62 -7.93
N TYR A 48 13.11 -17.60 -7.08
CA TYR A 48 12.69 -16.23 -7.36
C TYR A 48 13.81 -15.19 -7.25
N HIS A 49 15.04 -15.60 -6.93
CA HIS A 49 16.14 -14.66 -6.90
C HIS A 49 16.45 -14.12 -8.31
N VAL A 50 16.98 -12.90 -8.38
CA VAL A 50 17.35 -12.28 -9.65
C VAL A 50 18.54 -12.96 -10.35
N TYR A 51 19.36 -13.73 -9.63
CA TYR A 51 20.59 -14.37 -10.13
C TYR A 51 20.44 -15.84 -10.54
N ASP A 52 19.52 -16.59 -9.94
CA ASP A 52 19.30 -18.01 -10.24
C ASP A 52 17.82 -18.44 -10.26
N GLY A 53 16.89 -17.48 -10.19
CA GLY A 53 15.46 -17.75 -10.12
C GLY A 53 14.85 -18.21 -11.44
N GLU A 54 14.60 -19.52 -11.55
CA GLU A 54 13.92 -20.16 -12.68
C GLU A 54 12.40 -19.90 -12.73
N LYS A 55 11.79 -19.50 -11.60
CA LYS A 55 10.35 -19.22 -11.45
C LYS A 55 10.02 -17.74 -11.61
N LEU A 56 11.03 -16.90 -11.84
CA LEU A 56 10.85 -15.47 -11.91
C LEU A 56 10.18 -15.09 -13.24
N ALA A 57 9.11 -14.29 -13.17
CA ALA A 57 8.50 -13.71 -14.36
C ALA A 57 9.53 -12.87 -15.12
N ALA A 58 9.49 -12.94 -16.45
CA ALA A 58 10.40 -12.21 -17.33
C ALA A 58 9.66 -11.70 -18.56
N LEU A 59 10.08 -10.54 -19.05
CA LEU A 59 9.68 -10.04 -20.36
C LEU A 59 10.22 -10.97 -21.46
N ASP A 60 9.48 -11.11 -22.54
CA ASP A 60 9.90 -11.84 -23.73
C ASP A 60 10.67 -10.96 -24.74
N HIS A 61 10.86 -9.68 -24.40
CA HIS A 61 11.60 -8.68 -25.15
C HIS A 61 12.39 -7.77 -24.21
N ALA A 62 13.23 -6.89 -24.78
CA ALA A 62 13.99 -5.92 -24.00
C ALA A 62 13.09 -4.76 -23.56
N PRO A 63 13.18 -4.27 -22.31
CA PRO A 63 12.38 -3.14 -21.86
C PRO A 63 12.81 -1.85 -22.56
N GLU A 64 11.90 -0.88 -22.61
CA GLU A 64 12.19 0.45 -23.19
C GLU A 64 13.26 1.24 -22.39
N PHE A 65 13.46 0.90 -21.12
CA PHE A 65 14.37 1.56 -20.21
C PHE A 65 15.12 0.55 -19.33
N MET A 66 16.39 0.84 -19.04
CA MET A 66 17.19 0.15 -18.03
C MET A 66 18.03 1.14 -17.21
N ILE A 67 18.25 0.82 -15.94
CA ILE A 67 19.18 1.49 -15.03
C ILE A 67 20.51 0.77 -15.12
N ASN A 68 21.55 1.50 -15.52
CA ASN A 68 22.87 0.92 -15.78
C ASN A 68 23.84 1.09 -14.59
N ASP A 69 23.68 2.17 -13.83
CA ASP A 69 24.54 2.46 -12.68
C ASP A 69 23.95 1.81 -11.41
N PRO A 70 24.66 0.87 -10.76
CA PRO A 70 24.21 0.26 -9.52
C PRO A 70 23.93 1.27 -8.40
N ASP A 71 24.65 2.39 -8.35
CA ASP A 71 24.46 3.42 -7.32
C ASP A 71 23.16 4.22 -7.54
N GLU A 72 22.59 4.17 -8.74
CA GLU A 72 21.32 4.81 -9.06
C GLU A 72 20.13 3.83 -9.02
N MET A 73 20.35 2.53 -8.80
CA MET A 73 19.28 1.53 -8.71
C MET A 73 18.50 1.69 -7.40
N PRO A 74 17.18 1.93 -7.46
CA PRO A 74 16.37 1.96 -6.25
C PRO A 74 16.50 0.65 -5.46
N VAL A 75 16.79 0.77 -4.16
CA VAL A 75 16.85 -0.35 -3.24
C VAL A 75 15.42 -0.82 -2.93
N LEU A 76 15.13 -2.08 -3.26
CA LEU A 76 13.82 -2.70 -3.16
C LEU A 76 13.71 -3.56 -1.90
N ASP A 77 12.57 -3.49 -1.24
CA ASP A 77 12.20 -4.37 -0.12
C ASP A 77 10.67 -4.60 -0.14
N GLY A 78 10.14 -5.46 0.72
CA GLY A 78 8.69 -5.63 0.75
C GLY A 78 8.12 -6.80 1.51
N ALA A 79 6.83 -7.01 1.25
CA ALA A 79 6.04 -8.11 1.75
C ALA A 79 6.47 -9.45 1.13
N GLU A 80 6.32 -10.53 1.90
CA GLU A 80 6.70 -11.89 1.48
C GLU A 80 6.01 -12.32 0.19
N ALA A 81 4.72 -11.98 0.04
CA ALA A 81 3.98 -12.25 -1.18
C ALA A 81 4.53 -11.50 -2.39
N CYS A 82 5.10 -10.32 -2.20
CA CYS A 82 5.53 -9.43 -3.28
C CYS A 82 6.96 -9.70 -3.74
N TYR A 83 7.74 -10.51 -3.00
CA TYR A 83 9.13 -10.85 -3.33
C TYR A 83 9.33 -11.24 -4.81
N PRO A 84 8.53 -12.16 -5.38
CA PRO A 84 8.68 -12.52 -6.79
C PRO A 84 8.46 -11.35 -7.76
N LEU A 85 7.53 -10.43 -7.45
CA LEU A 85 7.15 -9.35 -8.34
C LEU A 85 8.27 -8.30 -8.45
N TYR A 86 8.83 -7.87 -7.33
CA TYR A 86 9.88 -6.86 -7.36
C TYR A 86 11.23 -7.43 -7.79
N CYS A 87 11.49 -8.73 -7.58
CA CYS A 87 12.60 -9.41 -8.23
C CYS A 87 12.44 -9.40 -9.77
N ALA A 88 11.24 -9.64 -10.29
CA ALA A 88 10.99 -9.62 -11.73
C ALA A 88 11.17 -8.21 -12.31
N ALA A 89 10.66 -7.19 -11.61
CA ALA A 89 10.86 -5.79 -11.98
C ALA A 89 12.34 -5.39 -11.97
N ALA A 90 13.10 -5.77 -10.94
CA ALA A 90 14.54 -5.55 -10.88
C ALA A 90 15.27 -6.27 -12.02
N LYS A 91 14.93 -7.53 -12.32
CA LYS A 91 15.55 -8.28 -13.42
C LYS A 91 15.26 -7.68 -14.79
N ALA A 92 14.10 -7.05 -14.95
CA ALA A 92 13.78 -6.32 -16.18
C ALA A 92 14.57 -5.01 -16.26
N LEU A 93 14.55 -4.18 -15.20
CA LEU A 93 15.04 -2.80 -15.28
C LEU A 93 16.51 -2.61 -14.90
N TYR A 94 17.13 -3.50 -14.14
CA TYR A 94 18.47 -3.29 -13.58
C TYR A 94 19.52 -4.08 -14.37
N GLN A 95 20.42 -3.37 -15.05
CA GLN A 95 21.48 -3.98 -15.82
C GLN A 95 22.40 -4.82 -14.90
N ASN A 96 22.69 -6.06 -15.30
CA ASN A 96 23.59 -6.98 -14.58
C ASN A 96 23.18 -7.29 -13.12
N ILE A 97 21.91 -7.08 -12.73
CA ILE A 97 21.48 -7.25 -11.33
C ILE A 97 21.74 -8.64 -10.77
N GLY A 98 21.69 -9.68 -11.61
CA GLY A 98 22.04 -11.05 -11.19
C GLY A 98 23.50 -11.17 -10.75
N GLU A 99 24.44 -10.55 -11.46
CA GLU A 99 25.86 -10.57 -11.10
C GLU A 99 26.13 -9.74 -9.84
N ILE A 100 25.50 -8.56 -9.75
CA ILE A 100 25.60 -7.65 -8.59
C ILE A 100 25.13 -8.35 -7.31
N GLU A 101 23.95 -8.98 -7.35
CA GLU A 101 23.37 -9.67 -6.19
C GLU A 101 24.14 -10.97 -5.84
N ALA A 102 24.64 -11.69 -6.83
CA ALA A 102 25.45 -12.90 -6.60
C ALA A 102 26.81 -12.58 -5.96
N GLY A 103 27.39 -11.41 -6.29
CA GLY A 103 28.66 -10.92 -5.72
C GLY A 103 28.54 -10.35 -4.29
N THR A 104 27.32 -10.11 -3.81
CA THR A 104 27.07 -9.55 -2.47
C THR A 104 27.11 -10.65 -1.40
N SER A 105 27.84 -10.42 -0.30
CA SER A 105 27.99 -11.41 0.79
C SER A 105 26.64 -12.01 1.22
N LYS A 106 26.57 -13.35 1.32
CA LYS A 106 25.38 -14.10 1.71
C LYS A 106 24.90 -13.80 3.13
N GLU A 107 25.73 -13.18 3.97
CA GLU A 107 25.47 -12.96 5.40
C GLU A 107 24.68 -11.67 5.70
N LYS A 108 24.31 -10.86 4.70
CA LYS A 108 23.55 -9.61 4.94
C LYS A 108 22.37 -9.48 3.97
N CYS A 109 21.14 -9.38 4.49
CA CYS A 109 20.03 -8.73 3.77
C CYS A 109 20.34 -7.24 3.53
N ASN A 110 20.96 -6.59 4.51
CA ASN A 110 21.22 -5.16 4.49
C ASN A 110 22.49 -4.89 3.67
N GLY A 111 22.32 -4.36 2.45
CA GLY A 111 23.41 -4.09 1.50
C GLY A 111 23.19 -4.68 0.11
N ARG A 112 22.12 -5.47 -0.07
CA ARG A 112 21.60 -5.87 -1.39
C ARG A 112 20.73 -4.76 -1.97
N ILE A 113 20.63 -4.70 -3.29
CA ILE A 113 19.69 -3.82 -4.00
C ILE A 113 18.29 -4.43 -3.93
N VAL A 114 18.18 -5.75 -4.04
CA VAL A 114 16.92 -6.49 -3.92
C VAL A 114 16.88 -7.23 -2.58
N GLN A 115 16.29 -6.57 -1.58
CA GLN A 115 16.26 -7.03 -0.19
C GLN A 115 14.95 -7.77 0.13
N PHE A 116 14.93 -8.43 1.29
CA PHE A 116 13.70 -8.93 1.89
C PHE A 116 13.78 -8.86 3.40
N THR A 117 12.93 -8.03 4.00
CA THR A 117 12.79 -7.90 5.45
C THR A 117 11.35 -8.05 5.94
N ASN A 118 10.39 -8.45 5.08
CA ASN A 118 8.95 -8.49 5.34
C ASN A 118 8.30 -7.10 5.51
N THR A 119 6.97 -7.05 5.51
CA THR A 119 6.20 -5.79 5.53
C THR A 119 6.51 -4.89 6.73
N VAL A 120 6.70 -5.47 7.91
CA VAL A 120 6.89 -4.69 9.14
C VAL A 120 8.18 -3.90 9.03
N TYR A 121 9.29 -4.60 8.78
CA TYR A 121 10.61 -3.99 8.74
C TYR A 121 10.85 -3.21 7.45
N ALA A 122 10.27 -3.60 6.31
CA ALA A 122 10.43 -2.87 5.06
C ALA A 122 9.94 -1.41 5.18
N TYR A 123 8.79 -1.17 5.81
CA TYR A 123 8.31 0.19 6.07
C TYR A 123 9.12 0.95 7.13
N GLU A 124 9.62 0.28 8.17
CA GLU A 124 10.55 0.92 9.11
C GLU A 124 11.83 1.37 8.40
N ARG A 125 12.41 0.48 7.59
CA ARG A 125 13.60 0.72 6.76
C ARG A 125 13.38 1.83 5.74
N LEU A 126 12.19 1.91 5.14
CA LEU A 126 11.82 3.00 4.24
C LEU A 126 11.90 4.35 4.95
N VAL A 127 11.31 4.45 6.14
CA VAL A 127 11.34 5.66 6.97
C VAL A 127 12.73 5.96 7.53
N ASP A 128 13.60 4.95 7.66
CA ASP A 128 15.02 5.10 8.00
C ASP A 128 15.93 5.35 6.76
N ARG A 129 15.36 5.45 5.55
CA ARG A 129 16.09 5.62 4.28
C ARG A 129 17.10 4.50 3.99
N GLU A 130 16.80 3.29 4.47
CA GLU A 130 17.60 2.08 4.20
C GLU A 130 17.12 1.30 2.96
N ASN A 131 15.95 1.65 2.43
CA ASN A 131 15.44 1.23 1.13
C ASN A 131 14.71 2.42 0.45
N ASP A 132 14.53 2.32 -0.86
CA ASP A 132 13.88 3.37 -1.66
C ASP A 132 12.41 3.05 -1.93
N ILE A 133 12.09 1.77 -2.14
CA ILE A 133 10.77 1.30 -2.55
C ILE A 133 10.38 0.06 -1.77
N VAL A 134 9.17 0.09 -1.20
CA VAL A 134 8.53 -1.05 -0.54
C VAL A 134 7.38 -1.57 -1.39
N PHE A 135 7.44 -2.84 -1.78
CA PHE A 135 6.33 -3.55 -2.43
C PHE A 135 5.52 -4.29 -1.37
N ALA A 136 4.30 -3.83 -1.09
CA ALA A 136 3.48 -4.43 -0.04
C ALA A 136 1.99 -4.16 -0.27
N ALA A 137 1.16 -4.65 0.65
CA ALA A 137 -0.13 -4.01 0.89
C ALA A 137 0.07 -2.61 1.51
N ARG A 138 -1.03 -1.94 1.83
CA ARG A 138 -1.00 -0.60 2.45
C ARG A 138 -0.24 -0.55 3.79
N PRO A 139 0.37 0.60 4.12
CA PRO A 139 1.01 0.80 5.41
C PRO A 139 -0.03 0.87 6.54
N SER A 140 0.36 0.37 7.73
CA SER A 140 -0.42 0.46 8.96
C SER A 140 -0.49 1.89 9.49
N ALA A 141 -1.42 2.15 10.43
CA ALA A 141 -1.49 3.44 11.12
C ALA A 141 -0.18 3.73 11.89
N SER A 142 0.38 2.72 12.58
CA SER A 142 1.67 2.82 13.29
C SER A 142 2.81 3.23 12.33
N GLN A 143 2.90 2.58 11.17
CA GLN A 143 3.92 2.90 10.16
C GLN A 143 3.78 4.33 9.62
N LYS A 144 2.55 4.80 9.39
CA LYS A 144 2.29 6.20 9.01
C LYS A 144 2.68 7.20 10.11
N GLU A 145 2.40 6.87 11.38
CA GLU A 145 2.79 7.74 12.50
C GLU A 145 4.32 7.76 12.72
N ILE A 146 5.02 6.64 12.51
CA ILE A 146 6.49 6.61 12.54
C ILE A 146 7.06 7.54 11.45
N ALA A 147 6.52 7.53 10.24
CA ALA A 147 6.93 8.44 9.18
C ALA A 147 6.73 9.92 9.58
N LYS A 148 5.54 10.26 10.06
CA LYS A 148 5.24 11.62 10.55
C LYS A 148 6.19 12.07 11.66
N SER A 149 6.53 11.16 12.58
CA SER A 149 7.46 11.47 13.68
C SER A 149 8.87 11.85 13.21
N LYS A 150 9.24 11.45 11.98
CA LYS A 150 10.52 11.81 11.34
C LYS A 150 10.37 12.91 10.28
N ILE A 151 9.21 13.55 10.19
CA ILE A 151 8.91 14.57 9.16
C ILE A 151 9.02 13.96 7.75
N GLU A 152 8.72 12.66 7.64
CA GLU A 152 8.67 11.95 6.38
C GLU A 152 7.21 11.68 5.98
N GLN A 153 6.95 11.62 4.67
CA GLN A 153 5.66 11.24 4.12
C GLN A 153 5.83 10.00 3.25
N ILE A 154 5.09 8.93 3.59
CA ILE A 154 5.00 7.74 2.74
C ILE A 154 3.96 8.00 1.65
N CYS A 155 4.41 7.98 0.40
CA CYS A 155 3.57 7.95 -0.80
C CYS A 155 3.32 6.51 -1.22
N THR A 156 2.12 6.19 -1.73
CA THR A 156 1.78 4.85 -2.22
C THR A 156 1.14 4.90 -3.59
N VAL A 157 1.58 4.04 -4.50
CA VAL A 157 1.02 3.89 -5.85
C VAL A 157 0.53 2.46 -6.03
N PRO A 158 -0.78 2.23 -6.28
CA PRO A 158 -1.28 0.92 -6.65
C PRO A 158 -0.65 0.42 -7.95
N ILE A 159 -0.14 -0.81 -7.95
CA ILE A 159 0.51 -1.44 -9.11
C ILE A 159 -0.16 -2.75 -9.54
N ALA A 160 -0.90 -3.39 -8.64
CA ALA A 160 -1.68 -4.59 -8.92
C ALA A 160 -2.88 -4.72 -7.97
N LYS A 161 -3.84 -5.56 -8.36
CA LYS A 161 -4.94 -6.03 -7.50
C LYS A 161 -4.66 -7.45 -7.02
N GLU A 162 -5.12 -7.73 -5.81
CA GLU A 162 -5.03 -9.03 -5.14
C GLU A 162 -6.32 -9.29 -4.36
N ALA A 163 -6.65 -10.55 -4.08
CA ALA A 163 -7.67 -10.95 -3.12
C ALA A 163 -7.05 -11.17 -1.74
N PHE A 164 -7.58 -10.47 -0.75
CA PHE A 164 -7.50 -10.89 0.64
C PHE A 164 -8.49 -12.03 0.87
N VAL A 165 -7.99 -13.21 1.17
CA VAL A 165 -8.76 -14.44 1.22
C VAL A 165 -8.80 -15.02 2.61
N PHE A 166 -9.92 -15.66 2.92
CA PHE A 166 -10.07 -16.49 4.09
C PHE A 166 -10.00 -17.95 3.67
N PHE A 167 -9.39 -18.77 4.52
CA PHE A 167 -9.23 -20.19 4.25
C PHE A 167 -9.45 -21.01 5.51
N VAL A 168 -9.94 -22.22 5.29
CA VAL A 168 -10.21 -23.22 6.30
C VAL A 168 -9.51 -24.52 5.91
N GLN A 169 -9.50 -25.50 6.82
CA GLN A 169 -9.08 -26.85 6.48
C GLN A 169 -9.96 -27.41 5.33
N LYS A 170 -9.36 -28.19 4.43
CA LYS A 170 -10.02 -28.74 3.25
C LYS A 170 -11.33 -29.50 3.55
N ASP A 171 -11.38 -30.22 4.66
CA ASP A 171 -12.52 -31.06 5.06
C ASP A 171 -13.57 -30.33 5.91
N ASN A 172 -13.35 -29.04 6.23
CA ASN A 172 -14.37 -28.20 6.85
C ASN A 172 -15.53 -27.99 5.84
N PRO A 173 -16.81 -28.20 6.20
CA PRO A 173 -17.92 -28.11 5.25
C PRO A 173 -18.25 -26.68 4.78
N ILE A 174 -17.65 -25.66 5.38
CA ILE A 174 -17.88 -24.26 4.99
C ILE A 174 -17.12 -23.95 3.69
N ASP A 175 -17.86 -23.58 2.66
CA ASP A 175 -17.33 -23.11 1.37
C ASP A 175 -17.54 -21.60 1.17
N ASN A 176 -18.43 -20.98 1.96
CA ASN A 176 -18.80 -19.58 1.85
C ASN A 176 -19.13 -18.99 3.23
N LEU A 177 -18.76 -17.73 3.44
CA LEU A 177 -19.26 -16.91 4.53
C LEU A 177 -19.66 -15.53 4.00
N THR A 178 -20.63 -14.89 4.65
CA THR A 178 -20.88 -13.46 4.38
C THR A 178 -19.79 -12.60 5.01
N SER A 179 -19.59 -11.40 4.48
CA SER A 179 -18.69 -10.42 5.08
C SER A 179 -19.03 -10.13 6.55
N GLU A 180 -20.32 -10.11 6.88
CA GLU A 180 -20.81 -9.92 8.24
C GLU A 180 -20.48 -11.11 9.16
N GLN A 181 -20.61 -12.35 8.66
CA GLN A 181 -20.24 -13.54 9.42
C GLN A 181 -18.75 -13.57 9.72
N ILE A 182 -17.91 -13.20 8.76
CA ILE A 182 -16.46 -13.12 8.97
C ILE A 182 -16.14 -12.08 10.05
N ARG A 183 -16.74 -10.87 9.96
CA ARG A 183 -16.59 -9.84 11.00
C ARG A 183 -17.03 -10.34 12.36
N ALA A 184 -18.18 -10.99 12.46
CA ALA A 184 -18.70 -11.54 13.70
C ALA A 184 -17.81 -12.66 14.29
N ILE A 185 -17.20 -13.50 13.45
CA ILE A 185 -16.23 -14.53 13.89
C ILE A 185 -15.00 -13.87 14.51
N TYR A 186 -14.43 -12.87 13.85
CA TYR A 186 -13.21 -12.21 14.30
C TYR A 186 -13.44 -11.17 15.41
N HIS A 187 -14.67 -10.68 15.59
CA HIS A 187 -15.12 -9.94 16.77
C HIS A 187 -15.37 -10.86 17.97
N GLY A 188 -15.71 -12.14 17.72
CA GLY A 188 -16.02 -13.13 18.76
C GLY A 188 -17.51 -13.29 19.07
N ASP A 189 -18.39 -12.71 18.27
CA ASP A 189 -19.85 -12.90 18.38
C ASP A 189 -20.28 -14.28 17.87
N ILE A 190 -19.60 -14.77 16.84
CA ILE A 190 -19.75 -16.14 16.34
C ILE A 190 -18.52 -16.93 16.77
N THR A 191 -18.73 -18.00 17.53
CA THR A 191 -17.63 -18.79 18.12
C THR A 191 -17.69 -20.27 17.77
N ASN A 192 -18.74 -20.71 17.08
CA ASN A 192 -18.97 -22.09 16.70
C ASN A 192 -19.45 -22.21 15.26
N TRP A 193 -18.89 -23.17 14.51
CA TRP A 193 -19.23 -23.37 13.10
C TRP A 193 -20.71 -23.68 12.85
N LYS A 194 -21.45 -24.26 13.81
CA LYS A 194 -22.88 -24.52 13.67
C LYS A 194 -23.72 -23.26 13.48
N GLU A 195 -23.23 -22.12 13.96
CA GLU A 195 -23.92 -20.82 13.87
C GLU A 195 -23.92 -20.28 12.42
N VAL A 196 -23.03 -20.82 11.58
CA VAL A 196 -22.90 -20.48 10.15
C VAL A 196 -23.11 -21.71 9.25
N GLY A 197 -23.77 -22.75 9.76
CA GLY A 197 -24.15 -23.94 8.99
C GLY A 197 -23.12 -25.07 8.93
N GLY A 198 -22.05 -24.99 9.72
CA GLY A 198 -21.02 -26.03 9.84
C GLY A 198 -21.29 -27.04 10.95
N LYS A 199 -20.24 -27.80 11.32
CA LYS A 199 -20.30 -28.78 12.43
C LYS A 199 -20.40 -28.07 13.79
N ASN A 200 -20.85 -28.76 14.84
CA ASN A 200 -20.81 -28.24 16.21
C ASN A 200 -19.37 -28.28 16.76
N GLU A 201 -18.53 -27.40 16.24
CA GLU A 201 -17.10 -27.31 16.54
C GLU A 201 -16.74 -25.84 16.80
N LYS A 202 -15.86 -25.61 17.79
CA LYS A 202 -15.38 -24.26 18.12
C LYS A 202 -14.57 -23.71 16.94
N ILE A 203 -14.75 -22.42 16.65
CA ILE A 203 -13.94 -21.71 15.66
C ILE A 203 -12.65 -21.23 16.30
N LEU A 204 -11.52 -21.58 15.69
CA LEU A 204 -10.20 -21.05 16.01
C LEU A 204 -9.77 -20.09 14.90
N ALA A 205 -9.94 -18.80 15.14
CA ALA A 205 -9.69 -17.75 14.16
C ALA A 205 -8.30 -17.15 14.39
N TYR A 206 -7.30 -17.57 13.59
CA TYR A 206 -5.93 -17.10 13.74
C TYR A 206 -5.77 -15.64 13.36
N GLN A 207 -4.96 -14.91 14.14
CA GLN A 207 -4.55 -13.53 13.90
C GLN A 207 -3.02 -13.40 13.78
N ARG A 208 -2.57 -12.29 13.22
CA ARG A 208 -1.18 -11.99 12.86
C ARG A 208 -0.69 -10.72 13.60
N PRO A 209 0.62 -10.43 13.64
CA PRO A 209 1.15 -9.20 14.22
C PRO A 209 0.53 -7.95 13.59
N GLU A 210 0.35 -6.91 14.41
CA GLU A 210 -0.44 -5.71 14.07
C GLU A 210 0.02 -4.97 12.82
N ASP A 211 1.33 -4.94 12.59
CA ASP A 211 1.94 -4.27 11.44
C ASP A 211 2.18 -5.21 10.24
N SER A 212 1.76 -6.49 10.34
CA SER A 212 1.85 -7.40 9.20
C SER A 212 0.82 -7.04 8.13
N GLY A 213 1.19 -7.11 6.85
CA GLY A 213 0.31 -6.68 5.75
C GLY A 213 -1.07 -7.35 5.75
N SER A 214 -1.15 -8.64 6.11
CA SER A 214 -2.42 -9.36 6.21
C SER A 214 -3.27 -8.92 7.41
N GLN A 215 -2.66 -8.54 8.55
CA GLN A 215 -3.41 -8.01 9.70
C GLN A 215 -3.90 -6.59 9.43
N VAL A 216 -3.10 -5.75 8.75
CA VAL A 216 -3.54 -4.43 8.29
C VAL A 216 -4.75 -4.55 7.37
N MET A 217 -4.73 -5.52 6.45
CA MET A 217 -5.90 -5.80 5.60
C MET A 217 -7.07 -6.39 6.38
N MET A 218 -6.83 -7.24 7.38
CA MET A 218 -7.89 -7.74 8.25
C MET A 218 -8.59 -6.59 8.99
N LYS A 219 -7.83 -5.66 9.58
CA LYS A 219 -8.39 -4.46 10.23
C LYS A 219 -9.19 -3.60 9.26
N TYR A 220 -8.69 -3.42 8.03
CA TYR A 220 -9.44 -2.70 7.01
C TYR A 220 -10.75 -3.40 6.63
N PHE A 221 -10.74 -4.73 6.52
CA PHE A 221 -11.93 -5.54 6.23
C PHE A 221 -12.97 -5.49 7.36
N MET A 222 -12.52 -5.35 8.60
CA MET A 222 -13.39 -5.21 9.78
C MET A 222 -14.13 -3.86 9.82
N GLY A 223 -13.57 -2.81 9.19
CA GLY A 223 -14.16 -1.47 9.22
C GLY A 223 -14.27 -0.94 10.65
N ASP A 224 -15.48 -0.56 11.06
CA ASP A 224 -15.77 -0.07 12.42
C ASP A 224 -15.94 -1.20 13.45
N THR A 225 -15.89 -2.47 13.02
CA THR A 225 -16.01 -3.61 13.94
C THR A 225 -14.65 -3.88 14.60
N GLU A 226 -14.61 -3.96 15.93
CA GLU A 226 -13.37 -4.25 16.65
C GLU A 226 -12.97 -5.72 16.50
N LEU A 227 -11.66 -5.98 16.37
CA LEU A 227 -11.13 -7.36 16.44
C LEU A 227 -11.07 -7.79 17.90
N LYS A 228 -11.45 -9.03 18.19
CA LYS A 228 -11.19 -9.60 19.53
C LYS A 228 -9.69 -9.65 19.78
N GLU A 229 -9.30 -9.47 21.03
CA GLU A 229 -7.95 -9.86 21.47
C GLU A 229 -7.76 -11.37 21.22
N PRO A 230 -6.76 -11.77 20.42
CA PRO A 230 -6.54 -13.19 20.14
C PRO A 230 -6.03 -13.89 21.40
N GLU A 231 -6.48 -15.12 21.60
CA GLU A 231 -5.83 -15.99 22.58
C GLU A 231 -4.36 -16.22 22.17
N THR A 232 -3.50 -16.53 23.14
CA THR A 232 -2.05 -16.69 22.87
C THR A 232 -1.72 -17.71 21.78
N TYR A 233 -2.53 -18.76 21.61
CA TYR A 233 -2.39 -19.77 20.56
C TYR A 233 -3.01 -19.36 19.21
N GLU A 234 -3.83 -18.31 19.18
CA GLU A 234 -4.41 -17.72 17.97
C GLU A 234 -3.45 -16.70 17.32
N TYR A 235 -2.47 -16.18 18.06
CA TYR A 235 -1.50 -15.18 17.58
C TYR A 235 -0.26 -15.82 16.91
N ILE A 236 -0.12 -15.64 15.60
CA ILE A 236 0.93 -16.31 14.80
C ILE A 236 1.79 -15.31 14.03
N GLY A 237 3.12 -15.33 14.27
CA GLY A 237 4.06 -14.39 13.64
C GLY A 237 4.15 -14.48 12.11
N GLY A 238 4.41 -15.67 11.56
CA GLY A 238 4.64 -15.90 10.13
C GLY A 238 3.38 -16.22 9.33
N MET A 239 3.34 -15.84 8.05
CA MET A 239 2.17 -16.11 7.19
C MET A 239 2.08 -17.59 6.82
N GLY A 240 3.21 -18.23 6.48
CA GLY A 240 3.29 -19.67 6.27
C GLY A 240 2.98 -20.48 7.53
N ASP A 241 3.22 -19.93 8.72
CA ASP A 241 2.86 -20.59 9.99
C ASP A 241 1.35 -20.66 10.21
N VAL A 242 0.58 -19.64 9.79
CA VAL A 242 -0.90 -19.71 9.84
C VAL A 242 -1.39 -20.77 8.86
N VAL A 243 -0.87 -20.78 7.64
CA VAL A 243 -1.25 -21.79 6.62
C VAL A 243 -0.98 -23.20 7.15
N ARG A 244 0.23 -23.45 7.68
CA ARG A 244 0.58 -24.74 8.28
C ARG A 244 -0.31 -25.11 9.45
N ARG A 245 -0.64 -24.18 10.36
CA ARG A 245 -1.50 -24.47 11.51
C ARG A 245 -2.92 -24.83 11.09
N VAL A 246 -3.52 -24.09 10.14
CA VAL A 246 -4.85 -24.43 9.61
C VAL A 246 -4.82 -25.78 8.88
N ALA A 247 -3.75 -26.08 8.14
CA ALA A 247 -3.56 -27.34 7.43
C ALA A 247 -3.35 -28.55 8.35
N GLN A 248 -2.55 -28.36 9.41
CA GLN A 248 -2.18 -29.39 10.39
C GLN A 248 -3.20 -29.56 11.51
N TYR A 249 -4.26 -28.74 11.55
CA TYR A 249 -5.40 -28.94 12.44
C TYR A 249 -6.20 -30.16 11.96
N ALA A 250 -5.55 -31.32 11.99
CA ALA A 250 -5.90 -32.54 11.27
C ALA A 250 -6.99 -33.36 11.98
N ASP A 251 -7.29 -33.03 13.25
CA ASP A 251 -8.23 -33.80 14.08
C ASP A 251 -9.42 -32.98 14.61
N GLU A 252 -9.45 -31.67 14.35
CA GLU A 252 -10.55 -30.77 14.71
C GLU A 252 -10.73 -29.80 13.53
N ASN A 253 -11.88 -29.70 12.86
CA ASN A 253 -12.00 -28.84 11.66
C ASN A 253 -12.24 -27.36 12.03
N GLY A 254 -11.82 -26.96 13.23
CA GLY A 254 -12.15 -25.69 13.86
C GLY A 254 -11.42 -24.47 13.29
N ALA A 255 -10.29 -24.67 12.61
CA ALA A 255 -9.35 -23.60 12.28
C ALA A 255 -9.74 -22.79 11.04
N MET A 256 -9.53 -21.47 11.14
CA MET A 256 -9.67 -20.49 10.07
C MET A 256 -8.50 -19.52 10.09
N GLY A 257 -8.04 -19.12 8.91
CA GLY A 257 -7.01 -18.10 8.73
C GLY A 257 -7.33 -17.17 7.57
N TYR A 258 -6.51 -16.13 7.43
CA TYR A 258 -6.57 -15.19 6.30
C TYR A 258 -5.17 -14.95 5.72
N THR A 259 -5.12 -14.63 4.43
CA THR A 259 -3.87 -14.32 3.71
C THR A 259 -4.19 -13.63 2.37
N PHE A 260 -3.20 -13.46 1.51
CA PHE A 260 -3.38 -13.03 0.12
C PHE A 260 -3.40 -14.25 -0.81
N LYS A 261 -4.27 -14.26 -1.82
CA LYS A 261 -4.46 -15.43 -2.68
C LYS A 261 -3.17 -15.88 -3.35
N TYR A 262 -2.33 -14.98 -3.88
CA TYR A 262 -1.06 -15.39 -4.49
C TYR A 262 -0.13 -16.08 -3.48
N PHE A 263 -0.12 -15.65 -2.21
CA PHE A 263 0.68 -16.33 -1.20
C PHE A 263 0.27 -17.80 -1.05
N LEU A 264 -1.03 -18.08 -0.96
CA LEU A 264 -1.52 -19.44 -0.75
C LEU A 264 -1.49 -20.31 -2.02
N THR A 265 -1.68 -19.71 -3.19
CA THR A 265 -1.81 -20.46 -4.46
C THR A 265 -0.53 -20.50 -5.29
N GLY A 266 0.38 -19.56 -5.09
CA GLY A 266 1.66 -19.47 -5.80
C GLY A 266 2.85 -19.86 -4.93
N LEU A 267 3.00 -19.22 -3.77
CA LEU A 267 4.22 -19.30 -2.95
C LEU A 267 4.22 -20.46 -1.94
N GLN A 268 3.13 -20.61 -1.20
CA GLN A 268 2.93 -21.59 -0.14
C GLN A 268 1.72 -22.47 -0.47
N GLN A 269 1.88 -23.29 -1.51
CA GLN A 269 0.85 -24.22 -1.94
C GLN A 269 0.65 -25.33 -0.92
N GLU A 270 -0.38 -25.18 -0.09
CA GLU A 270 -0.77 -26.16 0.92
C GLU A 270 -2.06 -26.87 0.49
N LYS A 271 -2.00 -28.20 0.36
CA LYS A 271 -3.09 -29.02 -0.23
C LYS A 271 -4.22 -29.32 0.74
N ASN A 272 -3.97 -29.12 2.04
CA ASN A 272 -4.93 -29.44 3.11
C ASN A 272 -5.75 -28.24 3.57
N VAL A 273 -5.67 -27.11 2.86
CA VAL A 273 -6.55 -25.96 3.07
C VAL A 273 -7.35 -25.65 1.81
N LYS A 274 -8.46 -24.94 1.98
CA LYS A 274 -9.25 -24.39 0.88
C LYS A 274 -9.62 -22.94 1.17
N ILE A 275 -9.64 -22.14 0.11
CA ILE A 275 -10.15 -20.76 0.15
C ILE A 275 -11.68 -20.83 0.11
N ILE A 276 -12.35 -20.04 0.96
CA ILE A 276 -13.80 -19.88 0.94
C ILE A 276 -14.19 -18.63 0.14
N SER A 277 -15.38 -18.62 -0.44
CA SER A 277 -15.96 -17.41 -1.05
C SER A 277 -16.48 -16.45 0.03
N ILE A 278 -16.55 -15.16 -0.32
CA ILE A 278 -17.16 -14.13 0.51
C ILE A 278 -18.41 -13.62 -0.20
N ASP A 279 -19.55 -13.56 0.49
CA ASP A 279 -20.84 -13.11 -0.06
C ASP A 279 -21.25 -13.88 -1.35
N GLY A 280 -20.85 -15.15 -1.45
CA GLY A 280 -21.09 -16.01 -2.61
C GLY A 280 -20.15 -15.78 -3.79
N ILE A 281 -19.13 -14.92 -3.65
CA ILE A 281 -18.21 -14.54 -4.72
C ILE A 281 -16.84 -15.16 -4.47
N GLU A 282 -16.39 -15.99 -5.41
CA GLU A 282 -15.04 -16.58 -5.38
C GLU A 282 -13.95 -15.57 -5.77
N PRO A 283 -12.73 -15.67 -5.24
CA PRO A 283 -11.60 -14.80 -5.60
C PRO A 283 -10.94 -15.22 -6.92
N THR A 284 -11.72 -15.25 -8.01
CA THR A 284 -11.22 -15.53 -9.36
C THR A 284 -10.46 -14.33 -9.91
N ALA A 285 -9.59 -14.56 -10.91
CA ALA A 285 -8.86 -13.45 -11.55
C ALA A 285 -9.81 -12.40 -12.16
N GLU A 286 -10.98 -12.83 -12.65
CA GLU A 286 -12.04 -11.95 -13.16
C GLU A 286 -12.63 -11.10 -12.03
N ASN A 287 -13.05 -11.73 -10.93
CA ASN A 287 -13.68 -11.06 -9.78
C ASN A 287 -12.73 -10.10 -9.05
N ILE A 288 -11.43 -10.38 -9.05
CA ILE A 288 -10.41 -9.48 -8.51
C ILE A 288 -10.25 -8.27 -9.44
N ARG A 289 -10.13 -8.51 -10.74
CA ARG A 289 -9.88 -7.46 -11.75
C ARG A 289 -11.04 -6.46 -11.85
N ASN A 290 -12.27 -6.95 -11.87
CA ASN A 290 -13.47 -6.11 -11.92
C ASN A 290 -13.94 -5.61 -10.53
N SER A 291 -13.21 -5.95 -9.46
CA SER A 291 -13.51 -5.56 -8.09
C SER A 291 -14.88 -6.04 -7.56
N SER A 292 -15.43 -7.14 -8.10
CA SER A 292 -16.66 -7.77 -7.59
C SER A 292 -16.41 -8.61 -6.33
N TYR A 293 -15.20 -9.14 -6.14
CA TYR A 293 -14.85 -9.88 -4.93
C TYR A 293 -14.81 -8.92 -3.71
N PRO A 294 -15.49 -9.22 -2.58
CA PRO A 294 -15.66 -8.26 -1.49
C PRO A 294 -14.38 -7.78 -0.80
N ALA A 295 -13.31 -8.58 -0.84
CA ALA A 295 -12.06 -8.29 -0.15
C ALA A 295 -10.89 -8.13 -1.14
N VAL A 296 -11.05 -7.28 -2.15
CA VAL A 296 -9.94 -6.88 -3.04
C VAL A 296 -9.01 -5.90 -2.31
N ALA A 297 -7.71 -6.16 -2.43
CA ALA A 297 -6.63 -5.33 -1.92
C ALA A 297 -5.76 -4.82 -3.08
N ASN A 298 -5.18 -3.64 -2.91
CA ASN A 298 -4.13 -3.15 -3.80
C ASN A 298 -2.76 -3.61 -3.29
N VAL A 299 -1.94 -4.13 -4.20
CA VAL A 299 -0.49 -4.17 -4.04
C VAL A 299 0.03 -2.80 -4.43
N VAL A 300 0.81 -2.17 -3.56
CA VAL A 300 1.36 -0.84 -3.76
C VAL A 300 2.88 -0.87 -3.81
N MET A 301 3.44 0.07 -4.56
CA MET A 301 4.79 0.57 -4.33
C MET A 301 4.69 1.75 -3.37
N ALA A 302 5.41 1.68 -2.26
CA ALA A 302 5.53 2.77 -1.30
C ALA A 302 6.94 3.36 -1.31
N TYR A 303 7.03 4.69 -1.25
CA TYR A 303 8.28 5.44 -1.26
C TYR A 303 8.15 6.70 -0.40
N LEU A 304 9.26 7.34 -0.05
CA LEU A 304 9.23 8.64 0.64
C LEU A 304 9.06 9.79 -0.35
N ALA A 305 8.19 10.76 -0.04
CA ALA A 305 8.04 11.97 -0.85
C ALA A 305 9.35 12.77 -1.01
N SER A 306 10.26 12.61 -0.03
CA SER A 306 11.58 13.21 0.04
C SER A 306 12.69 12.37 -0.61
N ASN A 307 12.34 11.29 -1.32
CA ASN A 307 13.31 10.48 -2.04
C ASN A 307 13.80 11.25 -3.29
N GLU A 308 15.12 11.43 -3.39
CA GLU A 308 15.75 12.21 -4.46
C GLU A 308 16.20 11.35 -5.65
N ASN A 309 16.11 10.01 -5.55
CA ASN A 309 16.49 9.10 -6.64
C ASN A 309 15.45 9.18 -7.79
N PRO A 310 15.80 9.75 -8.96
CA PRO A 310 14.85 9.92 -10.06
C PRO A 310 14.40 8.59 -10.67
N ASN A 311 15.14 7.51 -10.44
CA ASN A 311 14.77 6.19 -10.95
C ASN A 311 13.65 5.52 -10.14
N VAL A 312 13.29 6.06 -8.95
CA VAL A 312 12.08 5.63 -8.23
C VAL A 312 10.85 5.85 -9.08
N GLN A 313 10.70 7.04 -9.67
CA GLN A 313 9.57 7.34 -10.54
C GLN A 313 9.59 6.48 -11.81
N LYS A 314 10.76 6.24 -12.41
CA LYS A 314 10.86 5.38 -13.59
C LYS A 314 10.44 3.94 -13.30
N MET A 315 10.74 3.41 -12.11
CA MET A 315 10.26 2.08 -11.73
C MET A 315 8.74 2.06 -11.52
N ILE A 316 8.17 3.11 -10.93
CA ILE A 316 6.71 3.25 -10.80
C ILE A 316 6.07 3.28 -12.19
N ASP A 317 6.58 4.11 -13.10
CA ASP A 317 6.08 4.24 -14.46
C ASP A 317 6.18 2.91 -15.22
N PHE A 318 7.29 2.18 -15.06
CA PHE A 318 7.44 0.85 -15.60
C PHE A 318 6.38 -0.12 -15.05
N MET A 319 6.15 -0.15 -13.73
CA MET A 319 5.15 -1.04 -13.14
C MET A 319 3.73 -0.73 -13.62
N LEU A 320 3.45 0.50 -14.02
CA LEU A 320 2.17 0.94 -14.60
C LEU A 320 2.09 0.74 -16.13
N SER A 321 3.22 0.51 -16.80
CA SER A 321 3.29 0.25 -18.25
C SER A 321 2.73 -1.13 -18.64
N GLU A 322 2.59 -1.39 -19.94
CA GLU A 322 2.19 -2.70 -20.45
C GLU A 322 3.14 -3.82 -19.98
N ASP A 323 4.44 -3.57 -19.99
CA ASP A 323 5.46 -4.52 -19.51
C ASP A 323 5.33 -4.80 -18.02
N GLY A 324 5.13 -3.76 -17.21
CA GLY A 324 4.91 -3.90 -15.78
C GLY A 324 3.64 -4.69 -15.47
N GLN A 325 2.54 -4.37 -16.15
CA GLN A 325 1.27 -5.07 -16.00
C GLN A 325 1.34 -6.52 -16.50
N TYR A 326 2.14 -6.79 -17.53
CA TYR A 326 2.47 -8.15 -17.96
C TYR A 326 3.21 -8.92 -16.86
N LEU A 327 4.25 -8.34 -16.24
CA LEU A 327 4.96 -8.97 -15.13
C LEU A 327 4.06 -9.20 -13.90
N VAL A 328 3.14 -8.27 -13.62
CA VAL A 328 2.10 -8.42 -12.59
C VAL A 328 1.26 -9.67 -12.84
N GLU A 329 0.73 -9.83 -14.05
CA GLU A 329 -0.08 -11.00 -14.42
C GLU A 329 0.74 -12.30 -14.40
N LYS A 330 1.96 -12.29 -14.96
CA LYS A 330 2.84 -13.47 -14.99
C LYS A 330 3.31 -13.90 -13.61
N THR A 331 3.45 -12.97 -12.67
CA THR A 331 3.76 -13.29 -11.30
C THR A 331 2.59 -13.99 -10.60
N GLY A 332 1.35 -13.65 -10.95
CA GLY A 332 0.14 -14.27 -10.40
C GLY A 332 -0.84 -13.30 -9.74
N TYR A 333 -0.59 -11.99 -9.85
CA TYR A 333 -1.49 -10.93 -9.41
C TYR A 333 -2.45 -10.53 -10.52
N ALA A 334 -3.53 -9.81 -10.17
CA ALA A 334 -4.43 -9.24 -11.17
C ALA A 334 -3.92 -7.85 -11.62
N PRO A 335 -3.78 -7.61 -12.93
CA PRO A 335 -3.52 -6.28 -13.46
C PRO A 335 -4.61 -5.28 -13.07
N LEU A 336 -4.28 -3.98 -13.05
CA LEU A 336 -5.22 -2.93 -12.66
C LEU A 336 -6.40 -2.77 -13.66
N GLY A 337 -6.27 -3.27 -14.90
CA GLY A 337 -7.24 -3.12 -16.00
C GLY A 337 -6.85 -1.99 -16.97
N GLU A 338 -7.59 -1.80 -18.08
CA GLU A 338 -7.37 -0.67 -19.01
C GLU A 338 -7.38 0.66 -18.24
N LYS A 339 -6.26 1.40 -18.35
CA LYS A 339 -5.95 2.67 -17.66
C LYS A 339 -6.72 2.86 -16.36
N ALA A 340 -6.31 2.11 -15.34
CA ALA A 340 -6.68 2.46 -13.99
C ALA A 340 -6.24 3.90 -13.69
N GLU A 341 -7.21 4.75 -13.38
CA GLU A 341 -6.95 6.03 -12.72
C GLU A 341 -6.08 5.73 -11.50
N VAL A 342 -4.87 6.30 -11.49
CA VAL A 342 -4.00 6.30 -10.31
C VAL A 342 -4.74 7.08 -9.23
N ARG A 343 -5.44 6.37 -8.37
CA ARG A 343 -6.00 6.93 -7.14
C ARG A 343 -4.86 7.11 -6.16
N ILE A 344 -4.43 8.36 -6.01
CA ILE A 344 -3.68 8.78 -4.83
C ILE A 344 -4.67 8.68 -3.66
N GLU A 345 -4.45 7.76 -2.72
CA GLU A 345 -5.26 7.67 -1.50
C GLU A 345 -4.95 8.86 -0.57
N ASN A 346 -5.44 10.04 -0.94
CA ASN A 346 -5.65 11.18 -0.06
C ASN A 346 -6.97 11.81 -0.48
N GLU A 347 -8.08 11.38 0.14
CA GLU A 347 -9.38 12.02 -0.08
C GLU A 347 -9.28 13.51 0.32
N LEU A 348 -9.17 14.39 -0.68
CA LEU A 348 -9.63 15.77 -0.52
C LEU A 348 -11.10 15.80 -0.97
N PRO A 349 -11.98 16.55 -0.29
CA PRO A 349 -13.36 16.65 -0.72
C PRO A 349 -13.46 17.33 -2.10
N PRO A 350 -14.54 17.08 -2.87
CA PRO A 350 -14.75 17.74 -4.15
C PRO A 350 -14.85 19.25 -4.00
N LEU A 351 -14.05 19.97 -4.78
CA LEU A 351 -14.04 21.42 -4.84
C LEU A 351 -15.02 21.90 -5.92
N TYR A 352 -16.11 22.55 -5.52
CA TYR A 352 -17.05 23.15 -6.47
C TYR A 352 -16.62 24.58 -6.79
N VAL A 353 -16.37 24.87 -8.07
CA VAL A 353 -16.04 26.21 -8.57
C VAL A 353 -17.14 26.64 -9.53
N TYR A 354 -17.80 27.75 -9.24
CA TYR A 354 -18.88 28.31 -10.08
C TYR A 354 -18.31 29.38 -11.02
N THR A 355 -18.83 29.47 -12.24
CA THR A 355 -18.56 30.58 -13.16
C THR A 355 -19.81 31.44 -13.35
N ASN A 356 -19.64 32.66 -13.85
CA ASN A 356 -20.78 33.49 -14.25
C ASN A 356 -21.43 32.98 -15.55
N GLU A 357 -22.48 33.67 -16.00
CA GLU A 357 -23.32 33.35 -17.17
C GLU A 357 -22.56 33.37 -18.52
N ASN A 358 -21.35 33.95 -18.55
CA ASN A 358 -20.43 33.99 -19.69
C ASN A 358 -19.19 33.10 -19.46
N GLY A 359 -19.27 32.27 -18.42
CA GLY A 359 -18.25 31.58 -17.61
C GLY A 359 -16.81 32.09 -17.61
N GLN A 360 -16.66 33.39 -17.39
CA GLN A 360 -15.47 33.91 -16.74
C GLN A 360 -15.56 33.70 -15.22
N LEU A 361 -14.45 33.31 -14.60
CA LEU A 361 -14.27 33.33 -13.15
C LEU A 361 -14.12 34.79 -12.72
N THR A 362 -15.11 35.36 -12.03
CA THR A 362 -15.05 36.77 -11.60
C THR A 362 -14.46 36.93 -10.21
N THR A 363 -13.51 37.86 -10.05
CA THR A 363 -13.04 38.35 -8.75
C THR A 363 -13.92 39.51 -8.28
N ALA A 364 -14.99 39.20 -7.57
CA ALA A 364 -15.52 40.13 -6.57
C ALA A 364 -15.12 39.58 -5.21
N GLU A 365 -14.74 40.47 -4.28
CA GLU A 365 -14.32 40.16 -2.91
C GLU A 365 -15.46 39.54 -2.07
N GLU A 366 -15.96 38.37 -2.48
CA GLU A 366 -16.95 37.62 -1.75
C GLU A 366 -16.29 36.40 -1.11
N THR A 367 -16.52 36.27 0.19
CA THR A 367 -15.97 35.19 1.00
C THR A 367 -16.66 33.88 0.62
N TYR A 368 -15.92 32.95 0.04
CA TYR A 368 -16.47 31.65 -0.34
C TYR A 368 -16.60 30.74 0.88
N ILE A 369 -17.68 29.95 0.95
CA ILE A 369 -17.94 29.00 2.04
C ILE A 369 -17.66 27.58 1.55
N LEU A 370 -16.57 26.99 2.04
CA LEU A 370 -16.27 25.58 1.87
C LEU A 370 -16.92 24.77 3.00
N LYS A 371 -17.69 23.73 2.67
CA LYS A 371 -18.33 22.85 3.67
C LYS A 371 -17.56 21.54 3.79
N TRP A 372 -17.05 21.24 4.97
CA TRP A 372 -16.34 19.98 5.27
C TRP A 372 -16.89 19.34 6.54
N LYS A 373 -17.36 18.09 6.43
CA LYS A 373 -17.98 17.31 7.53
C LYS A 373 -19.04 18.09 8.34
N GLY A 374 -19.83 18.92 7.68
CA GLY A 374 -20.87 19.74 8.30
C GLY A 374 -20.40 21.09 8.86
N THR A 375 -19.11 21.41 8.76
CA THR A 375 -18.52 22.67 9.21
C THR A 375 -18.23 23.59 8.02
N GLU A 376 -18.57 24.88 8.16
CA GLU A 376 -18.36 25.93 7.15
C GLU A 376 -17.03 26.66 7.35
N TYR A 377 -16.24 26.79 6.28
CA TYR A 377 -14.94 27.44 6.24
C TYR A 377 -14.99 28.62 5.28
N ARG A 378 -14.50 29.78 5.70
CA ARG A 378 -14.49 31.01 4.88
C ARG A 378 -13.12 31.22 4.24
N GLY A 379 -13.08 31.31 2.92
CA GLY A 379 -11.85 31.48 2.13
C GLY A 379 -11.85 32.73 1.24
N TRP A 380 -10.67 33.03 0.70
CA TRP A 380 -10.40 34.15 -0.20
C TRP A 380 -9.97 33.60 -1.56
N PHE A 381 -10.47 34.20 -2.64
CA PHE A 381 -10.10 33.83 -4.01
C PHE A 381 -9.34 34.98 -4.67
N SER A 382 -8.19 34.67 -5.26
CA SER A 382 -7.32 35.65 -5.92
C SER A 382 -6.99 35.19 -7.33
N TYR A 383 -7.28 36.04 -8.32
CA TYR A 383 -6.82 35.88 -9.70
C TYR A 383 -5.55 36.70 -9.90
N TYR A 384 -4.50 36.05 -10.40
CA TYR A 384 -3.20 36.71 -10.56
C TYR A 384 -2.87 37.11 -12.00
N GLY A 385 -3.75 36.82 -12.96
CA GLY A 385 -3.52 37.15 -14.38
C GLY A 385 -2.30 36.47 -14.98
N ASN A 386 -2.10 36.65 -16.28
CA ASN A 386 -1.01 36.12 -17.10
C ASN A 386 0.36 36.18 -16.42
N MET A 387 0.79 35.09 -15.80
CA MET A 387 2.15 34.93 -15.28
C MET A 387 2.97 34.09 -16.26
N MET A 388 4.21 34.50 -16.52
CA MET A 388 5.17 33.70 -17.28
C MET A 388 5.83 32.68 -16.35
N ASP A 389 5.70 31.41 -16.69
CA ASP A 389 6.58 30.35 -16.20
C ASP A 389 7.24 29.69 -17.41
N ASP A 390 8.42 29.10 -17.22
CA ASP A 390 9.60 28.97 -18.10
C ASP A 390 9.46 28.35 -19.52
N LYS A 391 8.30 28.47 -20.18
CA LYS A 391 8.08 28.41 -21.64
C LYS A 391 6.67 28.78 -22.15
N ASN A 392 5.68 29.18 -21.34
CA ASN A 392 4.34 29.59 -21.83
C ASN A 392 3.59 30.56 -20.87
N LEU A 393 2.69 31.38 -21.44
CA LEU A 393 1.72 32.20 -20.70
C LEU A 393 0.61 31.32 -20.13
N CYS A 394 0.31 31.42 -18.83
CA CYS A 394 -0.80 30.72 -18.20
C CYS A 394 -1.57 31.62 -17.21
N ASP A 395 -2.89 31.48 -17.21
CA ASP A 395 -3.74 32.04 -16.16
C ASP A 395 -3.59 31.22 -14.87
N ARG A 396 -3.38 31.93 -13.75
CA ARG A 396 -3.22 31.36 -12.40
C ARG A 396 -4.30 31.88 -11.47
N TYR A 397 -4.98 30.94 -10.83
CA TYR A 397 -6.01 31.19 -9.82
C TYR A 397 -5.56 30.59 -8.50
N SER A 398 -5.83 31.29 -7.39
CA SER A 398 -5.54 30.79 -6.04
C SER A 398 -6.79 30.86 -5.17
N LEU A 399 -7.01 29.79 -4.41
CA LEU A 399 -8.01 29.69 -3.36
C LEU A 399 -7.32 29.44 -2.02
N SER A 400 -7.46 30.37 -1.09
CA SER A 400 -6.81 30.30 0.21
C SER A 400 -7.81 30.27 1.36
N PHE A 401 -7.56 29.42 2.35
CA PHE A 401 -8.40 29.32 3.56
C PHE A 401 -7.55 29.01 4.80
N ARG A 402 -8.12 29.27 5.98
CA ARG A 402 -7.45 29.03 7.28
C ARG A 402 -8.22 28.04 8.12
N ARG A 403 -7.49 27.18 8.84
CA ARG A 403 -8.02 26.23 9.82
C ARG A 403 -7.03 26.08 10.96
N ASP A 404 -7.49 26.21 12.20
CA ASP A 404 -6.71 25.93 13.42
C ASP A 404 -5.30 26.59 13.42
N GLU A 405 -5.24 27.87 13.03
CA GLU A 405 -4.02 28.69 12.84
C GLU A 405 -3.15 28.36 11.62
N GLU A 406 -3.44 27.29 10.89
CA GLU A 406 -2.75 26.91 9.66
C GLU A 406 -3.38 27.50 8.41
N TYR A 407 -2.53 27.82 7.43
CA TYR A 407 -2.90 28.41 6.15
C TYR A 407 -2.88 27.36 5.04
N TYR A 408 -3.96 27.27 4.29
CA TYR A 408 -4.12 26.34 3.18
C TYR A 408 -4.31 27.17 1.91
N GLU A 409 -3.61 26.80 0.84
CA GLU A 409 -3.74 27.48 -0.46
C GLU A 409 -3.75 26.46 -1.59
N ILE A 410 -4.71 26.58 -2.50
CA ILE A 410 -4.85 25.73 -3.68
C ILE A 410 -4.68 26.61 -4.90
N ILE A 411 -3.75 26.24 -5.77
CA ILE A 411 -3.39 26.97 -6.96
C ILE A 411 -3.82 26.17 -8.18
N LEU A 412 -4.65 26.76 -9.01
CA LEU A 412 -5.11 26.22 -10.27
C LEU A 412 -4.38 26.94 -11.40
N GLN A 413 -3.73 26.19 -12.28
CA GLN A 413 -2.94 26.72 -13.38
C GLN A 413 -3.25 25.95 -14.67
N MET A 414 -3.64 26.67 -15.71
CA MET A 414 -3.89 26.09 -17.03
C MET A 414 -2.61 26.12 -17.87
N ASN A 415 -2.10 24.94 -18.26
CA ASN A 415 -0.94 24.82 -19.14
C ASN A 415 -1.34 24.11 -20.43
N GLY A 416 -1.68 24.88 -21.46
CA GLY A 416 -2.30 24.35 -22.68
C GLY A 416 -3.68 23.78 -22.37
N ASN A 417 -3.92 22.52 -22.74
CA ASN A 417 -5.14 21.78 -22.45
C ASN A 417 -5.03 20.90 -21.19
N ARG A 418 -4.17 21.27 -20.24
CA ARG A 418 -4.01 20.56 -18.97
C ARG A 418 -4.28 21.51 -17.81
N LEU A 419 -5.08 21.04 -16.85
CA LEU A 419 -5.26 21.71 -15.57
C LEU A 419 -4.25 21.14 -14.57
N ILE A 420 -3.47 22.03 -13.97
CA ILE A 420 -2.52 21.72 -12.91
C ILE A 420 -3.09 22.30 -11.61
N VAL A 421 -3.28 21.44 -10.62
CA VAL A 421 -3.76 21.82 -9.29
C VAL A 421 -2.63 21.62 -8.28
N THR A 422 -2.23 22.67 -7.57
CA THR A 422 -1.17 22.60 -6.57
C THR A 422 -1.69 23.05 -5.21
N GLY A 423 -1.66 22.16 -4.21
CA GLY A 423 -1.99 22.48 -2.83
C GLY A 423 -0.74 22.91 -2.04
N TYR A 424 -0.93 23.85 -1.13
CA TYR A 424 0.06 24.38 -0.19
C TYR A 424 -0.53 24.37 1.22
N LEU A 425 0.31 24.06 2.20
CA LEU A 425 -0.01 24.07 3.62
C LEU A 425 1.09 24.83 4.36
N GLY A 426 0.74 25.85 5.13
CA GLY A 426 1.69 26.68 5.88
C GLY A 426 2.65 27.50 5.00
N GLY A 427 2.43 27.58 3.69
CA GLY A 427 3.35 28.18 2.71
C GLY A 427 4.25 27.17 2.01
N ASP A 428 4.26 25.91 2.45
CA ASP A 428 5.02 24.83 1.84
C ASP A 428 4.16 24.06 0.83
N LYS A 429 4.77 23.67 -0.29
CA LYS A 429 4.09 22.95 -1.38
C LYS A 429 3.76 21.53 -0.93
N TYR A 430 2.47 21.23 -0.83
CA TYR A 430 1.94 20.00 -0.24
C TYR A 430 1.64 18.92 -1.30
N ALA A 431 1.13 19.30 -2.46
CA ALA A 431 0.87 18.38 -3.58
C ALA A 431 0.75 19.12 -4.91
N THR A 432 1.11 18.49 -6.04
CA THR A 432 0.71 18.91 -7.40
C THR A 432 0.01 17.76 -8.09
N VAL A 433 -1.23 17.96 -8.51
CA VAL A 433 -2.02 17.05 -9.33
C VAL A 433 -2.10 17.63 -10.74
N VAL A 434 -1.64 16.86 -11.72
CA VAL A 434 -1.81 17.17 -13.14
C VAL A 434 -2.94 16.29 -13.66
N THR A 435 -4.03 16.86 -14.16
CA THR A 435 -5.09 16.06 -14.77
C THR A 435 -4.54 15.40 -16.04
N ALA A 436 -4.68 14.08 -16.20
CA ALA A 436 -4.43 13.41 -17.47
C ALA A 436 -5.63 12.53 -17.85
N PRO A 437 -6.10 12.54 -19.11
CA PRO A 437 -5.43 13.09 -20.29
C PRO A 437 -5.68 14.60 -20.53
N PRO A 438 -4.88 15.25 -21.40
CA PRO A 438 -5.18 16.60 -21.90
C PRO A 438 -6.59 16.69 -22.50
N PHE A 439 -7.28 17.82 -22.32
CA PHE A 439 -8.59 18.04 -22.95
C PHE A 439 -8.43 18.14 -24.48
N ASP A 440 -9.33 17.52 -25.24
CA ASP A 440 -9.34 17.67 -26.70
C ASP A 440 -9.70 19.11 -27.13
N ASP A 441 -10.54 19.80 -26.34
CA ASP A 441 -10.90 21.22 -26.44
C ASP A 441 -10.88 21.89 -25.06
N LEU A 442 -10.73 23.22 -24.98
CA LEU A 442 -10.81 23.93 -23.69
C LEU A 442 -12.21 23.77 -23.06
N PRO A 443 -12.32 23.50 -21.74
CA PRO A 443 -13.62 23.31 -21.08
C PRO A 443 -14.54 24.52 -21.25
N GLU A 444 -15.83 24.26 -21.47
CA GLU A 444 -16.79 25.35 -21.59
C GLU A 444 -16.91 26.14 -20.29
N PRO A 445 -17.18 27.46 -20.39
CA PRO A 445 -17.43 28.31 -19.24
C PRO A 445 -18.57 27.73 -18.36
N GLY A 446 -18.27 27.33 -17.11
CA GLY A 446 -19.25 26.70 -16.18
C GLY A 446 -19.06 25.21 -15.94
N THR A 447 -18.02 24.61 -16.51
CA THR A 447 -17.66 23.21 -16.25
C THR A 447 -17.27 22.98 -14.79
N GLU A 448 -17.98 22.08 -14.11
CA GLU A 448 -17.67 21.66 -12.73
C GLU A 448 -16.52 20.64 -12.72
N PHE A 449 -15.49 20.91 -11.92
CA PHE A 449 -14.35 20.00 -11.73
C PHE A 449 -14.44 19.32 -10.37
N ILE A 450 -14.75 18.03 -10.36
CA ILE A 450 -14.76 17.23 -9.14
C ILE A 450 -13.35 16.69 -8.90
N LEU A 451 -12.58 17.37 -8.06
CA LEU A 451 -11.29 16.88 -7.57
C LEU A 451 -11.57 15.80 -6.50
N LYS A 452 -11.18 14.55 -6.75
CA LYS A 452 -11.32 13.44 -5.79
C LYS A 452 -10.00 13.13 -5.13
#